data_AF-A0A921T522-F1
#
_entry.id   AF-A0A921T522-F1
#
_cell.length_a   1.000
_cell.length_b   1.000
_cell.length_c   1.000
_cell.angle_alpha   90.00
_cell.angle_beta   90.00
_cell.angle_gamma   90.00
#
_symmetry.space_group_name_H-M   'P 1'
#
loop_
_entity.id
_entity.type
_entity.pdbx_description
1 polymer ?
#
loop_
_entity_poly.entity_id
_entity_poly.type
_entity_poly.pdbx_seq_one_letter_code
_entity_poly.pdbx_strand_id
1 'polypeptide(L)' 'GAELAILTVSSRSAQVMTDRLVRMNAKGILNFTPVRLAVPDSMKVMNIDLSVELQALIYLIRNSD' A
#
# COMPACT_ATOMS: atom_id res chain seq x y z
N GLY A 1 4.22 10.30 -17.23
CA GLY A 1 4.38 9.11 -16.37
C GLY A 1 3.22 9.03 -15.41
N ALA A 2 2.99 7.88 -14.75
CA ALA A 2 1.95 7.79 -13.72
C ALA A 2 2.40 8.54 -12.45
N GLU A 3 1.53 9.39 -11.90
CA GLU A 3 1.81 10.13 -10.66
C GLU A 3 1.51 9.32 -9.40
N LEU A 4 0.57 8.39 -9.48
CA LEU A 4 0.12 7.55 -8.37
C LEU A 4 0.17 6.08 -8.76
N ALA A 5 0.45 5.21 -7.79
CA ALA A 5 0.43 3.77 -7.97
C ALA A 5 -0.23 3.07 -6.78
N ILE A 6 -0.83 1.91 -7.05
CA ILE A 6 -1.28 0.98 -6.02
C ILE A 6 -0.36 -0.24 -6.07
N LEU A 7 0.27 -0.59 -4.94
CA LEU A 7 1.11 -1.77 -4.82
C LEU A 7 0.33 -2.92 -4.19
N THR A 8 0.04 -3.93 -4.99
CA THR A 8 -0.63 -5.21 -4.62
C THR A 8 0.25 -6.42 -4.96
N VAL A 9 1.56 -6.25 -4.85
CA VAL A 9 2.56 -7.28 -5.16
C VAL A 9 3.00 -8.03 -3.90
N SER A 10 3.76 -9.12 -4.07
CA SER A 10 4.37 -9.80 -2.92
C SER A 10 5.38 -8.91 -2.19
N SER A 11 5.59 -9.17 -0.90
CA SER A 11 6.52 -8.41 -0.05
C SER A 11 7.93 -8.32 -0.65
N ARG A 12 8.40 -9.41 -1.26
CA ARG A 12 9.74 -9.47 -1.89
C ARG A 12 9.86 -8.51 -3.08
N SER A 13 8.77 -8.24 -3.78
CA SER A 13 8.76 -7.39 -4.98
C SER A 13 8.45 -5.93 -4.66
N ALA A 14 7.92 -5.62 -3.48
CA ALA A 14 7.37 -4.30 -3.15
C ALA A 14 8.41 -3.18 -3.26
N GLN A 15 9.58 -3.32 -2.61
CA GLN A 15 10.61 -2.28 -2.65
C GLN A 15 11.18 -2.09 -4.07
N VAL A 16 11.42 -3.18 -4.80
CA VAL A 16 11.93 -3.10 -6.18
C VAL A 16 10.96 -2.36 -7.09
N MET A 17 9.65 -2.53 -6.92
CA MET A 17 8.65 -1.77 -7.68
C MET A 17 8.59 -0.30 -7.23
N THR A 18 8.69 -0.03 -5.94
CA THR A 18 8.81 1.33 -5.40
C THR A 18 10.00 2.09 -5.99
N ASP A 19 11.17 1.48 -6.06
CA ASP A 19 12.38 2.10 -6.61
C ASP A 19 12.23 2.44 -8.10
N ARG A 20 11.45 1.65 -8.84
CA ARG A 20 11.11 1.96 -10.24
C ARG A 20 10.16 3.17 -10.31
N LEU A 21 9.16 3.23 -9.46
CA LEU A 21 8.22 4.35 -9.38
C LEU A 21 8.92 5.67 -9.00
N VAL A 22 9.88 5.61 -8.07
CA VAL A 22 10.71 6.75 -7.68
C VAL A 22 11.51 7.27 -8.89
N ARG A 23 12.15 6.38 -9.67
CA ARG A 23 12.87 6.77 -10.90
C ARG A 23 11.97 7.38 -11.96
N MET A 24 10.68 7.04 -11.95
CA MET A 24 9.68 7.62 -12.86
C MET A 24 9.07 8.92 -12.32
N ASN A 25 9.55 9.43 -11.17
CA ASN A 25 9.06 10.63 -10.49
C ASN A 25 7.59 10.55 -10.07
N ALA A 26 7.09 9.35 -9.75
CA ALA A 26 5.79 9.18 -9.12
C ALA A 26 5.76 9.92 -7.77
N LYS A 27 4.58 10.39 -7.37
CA LYS A 27 4.36 11.22 -6.19
C LYS A 27 3.69 10.48 -5.05
N GLY A 28 2.96 9.41 -5.34
CA GLY A 28 2.21 8.69 -4.32
C GLY A 28 2.12 7.19 -4.56
N ILE A 29 2.09 6.44 -3.46
CA ILE A 29 1.86 5.00 -3.44
C ILE A 29 0.78 4.68 -2.41
N LEU A 30 -0.23 3.93 -2.85
CA LEU A 30 -1.13 3.21 -1.97
C LEU A 30 -0.60 1.78 -1.80
N ASN A 31 -0.08 1.48 -0.63
CA ASN A 31 0.64 0.23 -0.35
C ASN A 31 -0.25 -0.77 0.38
N PHE A 32 -0.66 -1.83 -0.32
CA PHE A 32 -1.39 -2.97 0.26
C PHE A 32 -0.45 -4.12 0.65
N THR A 33 0.86 -3.94 0.49
CA THR A 33 1.84 -4.95 0.90
C THR A 33 2.11 -4.83 2.41
N PRO A 34 2.50 -5.92 3.09
CA PRO A 34 2.76 -5.91 4.53
C PRO A 34 4.13 -5.29 4.89
N VAL A 35 4.84 -4.74 3.91
CA VAL A 35 6.19 -4.19 4.10
C VAL A 35 6.16 -2.67 4.12
N ARG A 36 6.94 -2.11 5.04
CA ARG A 36 7.25 -0.68 5.06
C ARG A 36 8.20 -0.37 3.92
N LEU A 37 7.78 0.53 3.04
CA LEU A 37 8.58 0.96 1.88
C LEU A 37 9.54 2.08 2.28
N ALA A 38 10.77 2.00 1.80
CA ALA A 38 11.70 3.12 1.82
C ALA A 38 11.46 4.01 0.60
N VAL A 39 11.16 5.28 0.84
CA VAL A 39 10.90 6.28 -0.21
C VAL A 39 11.57 7.61 0.15
N PRO A 40 11.91 8.46 -0.84
CA PRO A 40 12.32 9.83 -0.56
C PRO A 40 11.14 10.69 -0.06
N ASP A 41 11.42 11.80 0.63
CA ASP A 41 10.41 12.72 1.19
C ASP A 41 9.45 13.31 0.16
N SER A 42 9.88 13.36 -1.11
CA SER A 42 9.09 13.82 -2.26
C SER A 42 7.97 12.86 -2.67
N MET A 43 7.90 11.66 -2.07
CA MET A 43 6.89 10.65 -2.34
C MET A 43 6.08 10.36 -1.08
N LYS A 44 4.75 10.32 -1.22
CA LYS A 44 3.83 9.98 -0.13
C LYS A 44 3.43 8.51 -0.21
N VAL A 45 3.43 7.82 0.92
CA VAL A 45 3.00 6.41 1.01
C VAL A 45 1.86 6.31 2.00
N MET A 46 0.74 5.75 1.56
CA MET A 46 -0.37 5.38 2.42
C MET A 46 -0.42 3.86 2.50
N ASN A 47 -0.23 3.29 3.68
CA ASN A 47 -0.32 1.85 3.89
C ASN A 47 -1.76 1.47 4.20
N ILE A 48 -2.25 0.41 3.56
CA ILE A 48 -3.57 -0.16 3.81
C ILE A 48 -3.40 -1.52 4.49
N ASP A 49 -3.88 -1.63 5.71
CA ASP A 49 -3.96 -2.91 6.42
C ASP A 49 -5.35 -3.52 6.24
N LEU A 50 -5.46 -4.42 5.27
CA LEU A 50 -6.71 -5.13 5.01
C LEU A 50 -7.13 -6.04 6.17
N SER A 51 -6.22 -6.43 7.07
CA SER A 51 -6.56 -7.26 8.23
C SER A 51 -7.49 -6.51 9.16
N VAL A 52 -7.23 -5.21 9.37
CA VAL A 52 -8.07 -4.33 10.19
C VAL A 52 -9.46 -4.18 9.54
N GLU A 53 -9.50 -3.91 8.24
CA GLU A 53 -10.77 -3.75 7.51
C GLU A 53 -11.60 -5.04 7.51
N LEU A 54 -10.95 -6.20 7.34
CA LEU A 54 -11.61 -7.50 7.41
C LEU A 54 -12.10 -7.81 8.82
N GLN A 55 -11.34 -7.47 9.86
CA GLN A 55 -11.77 -7.62 11.25
C GLN A 55 -13.00 -6.76 11.54
N ALA A 56 -13.04 -5.51 11.05
CA ALA A 56 -14.20 -4.64 11.16
C ALA A 56 -15.43 -5.26 10.47
N LEU A 57 -15.26 -5.78 9.25
CA LEU A 57 -16.33 -6.47 8.52
C LEU A 57 -16.84 -7.71 9.27
N ILE A 58 -15.94 -8.53 9.82
CA ILE A 58 -16.30 -9.70 10.62
C ILE A 58 -17.08 -9.30 11.87
N TYR A 59 -16.67 -8.21 12.55
CA TYR A 59 -17.38 -7.69 13.70
C TYR A 59 -18.80 -7.25 13.35
N LEU A 60 -18.97 -6.54 12.22
CA LEU A 60 -20.30 -6.12 11.76
C LEU A 60 -21.18 -7.35 11.51
N ILE A 61 -20.70 -8.35 10.79
CA ILE A 61 -21.45 -9.58 10.50
C ILE A 61 -21.84 -10.32 11.80
N ARG A 62 -20.95 -10.37 12.80
CA ARG A 62 -21.20 -11.09 14.06
C ARG A 62 -22.15 -10.39 15.02
N ASN A 63 -22.31 -9.07 14.92
CA ASN A 63 -23.15 -8.26 15.82
C ASN A 63 -24.33 -7.62 15.07
N SER A 64 -24.77 -8.24 13.98
CA SER A 64 -25.95 -7.82 13.20
C SER A 64 -27.23 -8.55 13.64
N ASP A 65 -27.20 -9.27 14.76
CA ASP A 65 -28.38 -9.88 15.40
C ASP A 65 -28.94 -8.95 16.51
#